data_AF-A0A226WQM7-F1
#
_entry.id   AF-A0A226WQM7-F1
#
_cell.length_a   1.000
_cell.length_b   1.000
_cell.length_c   1.000
_cell.angle_alpha   90.00
_cell.angle_beta   90.00
_cell.angle_gamma   90.00
#
_symmetry.space_group_name_H-M   'P 1'
#
loop_
_entity.id
_entity.type
_entity.pdbx_description
1 polymer ?
#
loop_
_entity_poly.entity_id
_entity_poly.type
_entity_poly.pdbx_seq_one_letter_code
_entity_poly.pdbx_strand_id
1 'polypeptide(L)'
;MINATDLDTDTGQIDSVALERALRSAALDLQQIMATTAGRYLDSGRRRYSSGARLPTWRTLQTIDEQVFENRGFRARHNETVRSMFLRFGDSRLSGAALDDPVDWRRDDDNLPTVYLIVRAMVQAETTDAATAD
;
A
#
# COMPACT_ATOMS: atom_id res chain seq x y z
N MET A 1 -19.04 45.47 -31.69
CA MET A 1 -17.85 45.12 -30.89
C MET A 1 -18.32 44.67 -29.53
N ILE A 2 -18.13 43.39 -29.21
CA ILE A 2 -18.38 42.81 -27.88
C ILE A 2 -17.12 42.00 -27.57
N ASN A 3 -16.44 42.33 -26.47
CA ASN A 3 -15.28 41.60 -25.99
C ASN A 3 -15.70 40.21 -25.50
N ALA A 4 -14.99 39.18 -25.95
CA ALA A 4 -14.87 37.92 -25.25
C ALA A 4 -13.37 37.68 -25.01
N THR A 5 -12.83 38.38 -24.01
CA THR A 5 -11.69 37.88 -23.26
C THR A 5 -12.10 36.59 -22.56
N ASP A 6 -11.11 35.75 -22.33
CA ASP A 6 -11.05 34.83 -21.19
C ASP A 6 -11.59 33.41 -21.42
N LEU A 7 -10.81 32.63 -22.17
CA LEU A 7 -10.47 31.29 -21.74
C LEU A 7 -8.95 31.16 -21.90
N ASP A 8 -8.27 32.02 -21.13
CA ASP A 8 -6.85 31.89 -20.89
C ASP A 8 -6.62 30.58 -20.13
N THR A 9 -5.74 29.77 -20.71
CA THR A 9 -5.10 28.56 -20.20
C THR A 9 -5.15 28.29 -18.69
N ASP A 10 -6.25 27.71 -18.18
CA ASP A 10 -6.25 26.98 -16.89
C ASP A 10 -5.92 25.50 -17.11
N THR A 11 -4.78 25.25 -17.72
CA THR A 11 -4.26 23.89 -17.95
C THR A 11 -2.82 23.85 -17.51
N GLY A 12 -2.57 23.48 -16.25
CA GLY A 12 -1.25 22.95 -15.88
C GLY A 12 -0.62 23.43 -14.59
N GLN A 13 -1.34 24.06 -13.66
CA GLN A 13 -0.83 24.21 -12.30
C GLN A 13 -1.62 23.29 -11.38
N ILE A 14 -1.17 22.03 -11.27
CA ILE A 14 -1.59 21.20 -10.14
C ILE A 14 -1.13 21.98 -8.90
N ASP A 15 -2.08 22.59 -8.20
CA ASP A 15 -1.83 23.24 -6.92
C ASP A 15 -1.08 22.23 -6.04
N SER A 16 0.19 22.52 -5.76
CA SER A 16 1.08 21.60 -5.04
C SER A 16 0.51 21.29 -3.67
N VAL A 17 -0.18 22.24 -3.03
CA VAL A 17 -0.84 22.06 -1.75
C VAL A 17 -2.05 21.12 -1.89
N ALA A 18 -2.83 21.26 -2.96
CA ALA A 18 -3.93 20.34 -3.25
C ALA A 18 -3.43 18.92 -3.52
N LEU A 19 -2.32 18.77 -4.27
CA LEU A 19 -1.70 17.47 -4.52
C LEU A 19 -1.17 16.82 -3.23
N GLU A 20 -0.44 17.56 -2.41
CA GLU A 20 0.05 17.06 -1.12
C GLU A 20 -1.09 16.61 -0.21
N ARG A 21 -2.18 17.39 -0.16
CA ARG A 21 -3.38 17.03 0.60
C ARG A 21 -4.04 15.77 0.05
N ALA A 22 -4.14 15.64 -1.27
CA ALA A 22 -4.68 14.45 -1.91
C ALA A 22 -3.82 13.22 -1.65
N LEU A 23 -2.49 13.34 -1.74
CA LEU A 23 -1.53 12.27 -1.41
C LEU A 23 -1.64 11.85 0.04
N ARG A 24 -1.73 12.80 0.98
CA ARG A 24 -1.91 12.50 2.40
C ARG A 24 -3.23 11.77 2.66
N SER A 25 -4.31 12.22 2.02
CA SER A 25 -5.61 11.55 2.12
C SER A 25 -5.58 10.14 1.53
N ALA A 26 -4.93 9.95 0.38
CA ALA A 26 -4.79 8.66 -0.26
C ALA A 26 -3.92 7.70 0.55
N ALA A 27 -2.83 8.19 1.15
CA ALA A 27 -1.96 7.39 2.00
C ALA A 27 -2.69 6.85 3.24
N LEU A 28 -3.50 7.69 3.90
CA LEU A 28 -4.29 7.26 5.07
C LEU A 28 -5.35 6.22 4.69
N ASP A 29 -6.06 6.43 3.58
CA ASP A 29 -7.05 5.48 3.06
C ASP A 29 -6.40 4.15 2.68
N LEU A 30 -5.25 4.22 2.00
CA LEU A 30 -4.46 3.05 1.60
C LEU A 30 -3.99 2.26 2.82
N GLN A 31 -3.47 2.94 3.85
CA GLN A 31 -3.07 2.33 5.12
C GLN A 31 -4.25 1.59 5.78
N GLN A 32 -5.44 2.20 5.83
CA GLN A 32 -6.61 1.58 6.45
C GLN A 32 -7.11 0.36 5.69
N ILE A 33 -7.23 0.46 4.36
CA ILE A 33 -7.64 -0.66 3.50
C ILE A 33 -6.62 -1.79 3.61
N MET A 34 -5.34 -1.46 3.54
CA MET A 34 -4.26 -2.45 3.58
C MET A 34 -4.15 -3.14 4.94
N ALA A 35 -4.27 -2.41 6.05
CA ALA A 35 -4.30 -3.02 7.37
C ALA A 35 -5.47 -4.01 7.51
N THR A 36 -6.64 -3.66 6.99
CA THR A 36 -7.81 -4.55 7.00
C THR A 36 -7.58 -5.79 6.13
N THR A 37 -7.04 -5.62 4.93
CA THR A 37 -6.77 -6.73 4.00
C THR A 37 -5.66 -7.64 4.52
N ALA A 38 -4.52 -7.07 4.88
CA ALA A 38 -3.37 -7.80 5.42
C ALA A 38 -3.71 -8.53 6.72
N GLY A 39 -4.46 -7.88 7.63
CA GLY A 39 -4.89 -8.51 8.88
C GLY A 39 -5.67 -9.80 8.65
N ARG A 40 -6.51 -9.87 7.62
CA ARG A 40 -7.22 -11.11 7.25
C ARG A 40 -6.28 -12.21 6.75
N TYR A 41 -5.27 -11.85 5.95
CA TYR A 41 -4.27 -12.79 5.46
C TYR A 41 -3.41 -13.34 6.60
N LEU A 42 -2.97 -12.47 7.50
CA LEU A 42 -2.17 -12.83 8.67
C LEU A 42 -2.97 -13.69 9.66
N ASP A 43 -4.22 -13.33 9.97
CA ASP A 43 -5.09 -14.12 10.87
C ASP A 43 -5.44 -15.49 10.26
N SER A 44 -5.76 -15.53 8.96
CA SER A 44 -6.08 -16.79 8.27
C SER A 44 -4.89 -17.76 8.24
N GLY A 45 -3.67 -17.23 8.05
CA GLY A 45 -2.43 -18.01 8.10
C GLY A 45 -2.20 -18.66 9.46
N ARG A 46 -2.55 -17.97 10.55
CA ARG A 46 -2.47 -18.48 11.92
C ARG A 46 -3.48 -19.59 12.19
N ARG A 47 -4.75 -19.38 11.83
CA ARG A 47 -5.83 -20.36 12.09
C ARG A 47 -5.68 -21.66 11.33
N ARG A 48 -5.12 -21.61 10.11
CA ARG A 48 -5.01 -22.80 9.24
C ARG A 48 -3.88 -23.75 9.66
N TYR A 49 -2.89 -23.28 10.42
CA TYR A 49 -1.73 -24.07 10.82
C TYR A 49 -1.36 -23.82 12.30
N SER A 50 -2.01 -24.54 13.21
CA SER A 50 -1.88 -24.37 14.67
C SER A 50 -0.48 -24.69 15.26
N SER A 51 0.47 -25.20 14.46
CA SER A 51 1.84 -25.53 14.93
C SER A 51 2.95 -24.72 14.25
N GLY A 52 2.61 -23.74 13.42
CA GLY A 52 3.59 -22.91 12.74
C GLY A 52 2.87 -21.91 11.85
N ALA A 53 2.63 -20.71 12.36
CA ALA A 53 2.07 -19.62 11.57
C ALA A 53 2.95 -19.43 10.33
N ARG A 54 2.42 -19.80 9.16
CA ARG A 54 3.17 -19.69 7.91
C ARG A 54 3.47 -18.21 7.70
N LEU A 55 4.74 -17.84 7.77
CA LEU A 55 5.17 -16.47 7.53
C LEU A 55 4.60 -16.01 6.18
N PRO A 56 4.15 -14.75 6.07
CA PRO A 56 3.69 -14.20 4.81
C PRO A 56 4.79 -14.39 3.75
N THR A 57 4.36 -14.81 2.56
CA THR A 57 5.24 -15.02 1.41
C THR A 57 5.25 -13.77 0.54
N TRP A 58 6.23 -13.64 -0.35
CA TRP A 58 6.23 -12.57 -1.35
C TRP A 58 4.94 -12.56 -2.20
N ARG A 59 4.38 -13.73 -2.52
CA ARG A 59 3.06 -13.85 -3.17
C ARG A 59 1.94 -13.26 -2.34
N THR A 60 1.99 -13.43 -1.01
CA THR A 60 1.01 -12.85 -0.11
C THR A 60 1.03 -11.31 -0.22
N LEU A 61 2.22 -10.69 -0.26
CA LEU A 61 2.33 -9.24 -0.44
C LEU A 61 1.85 -8.79 -1.82
N GLN A 62 2.19 -9.52 -2.88
CA GLN A 62 1.68 -9.24 -4.22
C GLN A 62 0.14 -9.27 -4.26
N THR A 63 -0.47 -10.31 -3.69
CA THR A 63 -1.93 -10.44 -3.66
C THR A 63 -2.60 -9.32 -2.86
N ILE A 64 -2.01 -8.92 -1.72
CA ILE A 64 -2.52 -7.79 -0.93
C ILE A 64 -2.42 -6.49 -1.74
N ASP A 65 -1.27 -6.23 -2.37
CA ASP A 65 -1.07 -5.06 -3.23
C ASP A 65 -2.14 -4.98 -4.32
N GLU A 66 -2.31 -6.06 -5.10
CA GLU A 66 -3.32 -6.13 -6.15
C GLU A 66 -4.74 -5.85 -5.62
N GLN A 67 -5.15 -6.49 -4.51
CA GLN A 67 -6.48 -6.28 -3.94
C GLN A 67 -6.72 -4.88 -3.41
N VAL A 68 -5.69 -4.26 -2.81
CA VAL A 68 -5.81 -2.93 -2.22
C VAL A 68 -5.92 -1.88 -3.31
N PHE A 69 -5.08 -1.95 -4.34
CA PHE A 69 -5.11 -0.97 -5.43
C PHE A 69 -6.28 -1.17 -6.40
N GLU A 70 -6.81 -2.39 -6.53
CA GLU A 70 -8.05 -2.67 -7.26
C GLU A 70 -9.32 -2.43 -6.43
N ASN A 71 -9.19 -1.96 -5.18
CA ASN A 71 -10.33 -1.62 -4.36
C ASN A 71 -11.17 -0.51 -5.04
N ARG A 72 -12.43 -0.83 -5.37
CA ARG A 72 -13.34 0.10 -6.05
C ARG A 72 -13.53 1.41 -5.30
N GLY A 73 -13.57 1.35 -3.96
CA GLY A 73 -13.72 2.54 -3.11
C GLY A 73 -12.47 3.44 -3.18
N PHE A 74 -11.29 2.84 -3.11
CA PHE A 74 -10.02 3.56 -3.26
C PHE A 74 -9.92 4.23 -4.64
N ARG A 75 -10.21 3.48 -5.71
CA ARG A 75 -10.18 3.99 -7.10
C ARG A 75 -11.22 5.08 -7.36
N ALA A 76 -12.37 5.03 -6.71
CA ALA A 76 -13.42 6.05 -6.84
C ALA A 76 -13.08 7.34 -6.09
N ARG A 77 -12.36 7.26 -4.96
CA ARG A 77 -11.98 8.42 -4.14
C ARG A 77 -10.72 9.12 -4.64
N HIS A 78 -9.80 8.41 -5.29
CA HIS A 78 -8.50 8.94 -5.68
C HIS A 78 -8.25 8.78 -7.17
N ASN A 79 -7.88 9.88 -7.83
CA ASN A 79 -7.58 9.88 -9.26
C ASN A 79 -6.32 9.07 -9.60
N GLU A 80 -6.12 8.76 -10.89
CA GLU A 80 -4.99 7.93 -11.33
C GLU A 80 -3.64 8.56 -10.99
N THR A 81 -3.48 9.88 -11.16
CA THR A 81 -2.23 10.59 -10.85
C THR A 81 -1.80 10.36 -9.40
N VAL A 82 -2.69 10.57 -8.44
CA VAL A 82 -2.41 10.34 -7.01
C VAL A 82 -2.13 8.87 -6.72
N ARG A 83 -2.89 7.95 -7.33
CA ARG A 83 -2.68 6.51 -7.15
C ARG A 83 -1.34 6.03 -7.70
N SER A 84 -0.88 6.60 -8.82
CA SER A 84 0.39 6.24 -9.46
C SER A 84 1.64 6.69 -8.68
N MET A 85 1.48 7.58 -7.70
CA MET A 85 2.58 8.05 -6.85
C MET A 85 2.99 7.02 -5.80
N PHE A 86 2.19 5.98 -5.57
CA PHE A 86 2.53 4.90 -4.64
C PHE A 86 3.27 3.78 -5.38
N LEU A 87 4.43 3.39 -4.87
CA LEU A 87 5.19 2.28 -5.45
C LEU A 87 4.46 0.95 -5.23
N ARG A 88 4.06 0.32 -6.34
CA ARG A 88 3.42 -1.00 -6.38
C ARG A 88 4.43 -2.11 -6.19
N PHE A 89 3.96 -3.25 -5.67
CA PHE A 89 4.81 -4.45 -5.58
C PHE A 89 5.35 -4.88 -6.95
N GLY A 90 4.48 -4.93 -7.97
CA GLY A 90 4.83 -5.34 -9.33
C GLY A 90 5.88 -4.45 -10.01
N ASP A 91 5.91 -3.16 -9.66
CA ASP A 91 6.86 -2.19 -10.20
C ASP A 91 8.16 -2.15 -9.39
N SER A 92 8.21 -2.82 -8.24
CA SER A 92 9.39 -2.88 -7.39
C SER A 92 10.36 -3.97 -7.83
N ARG A 93 11.61 -3.86 -7.37
CA ARG A 93 12.64 -4.89 -7.56
C ARG A 93 12.33 -6.22 -6.85
N LEU A 94 11.33 -6.23 -5.96
CA LEU A 94 10.89 -7.42 -5.23
C LEU A 94 9.96 -8.31 -6.07
N SER A 95 9.45 -7.82 -7.20
CA SER A 95 8.62 -8.61 -8.13
C SER A 95 9.34 -9.84 -8.71
N GLY A 96 10.68 -9.82 -8.75
CA GLY A 96 11.51 -10.95 -9.18
C GLY A 96 11.88 -11.94 -8.08
N ALA A 97 11.44 -11.74 -6.84
CA ALA A 97 11.70 -12.68 -5.75
C ALA A 97 11.00 -14.03 -6.00
N ALA A 98 11.54 -15.11 -5.44
CA ALA A 98 10.85 -16.40 -5.41
C ALA A 98 9.55 -16.24 -4.62
N LEU A 99 8.41 -16.15 -5.31
CA LEU A 99 7.14 -15.69 -4.73
C LEU A 99 6.63 -16.57 -3.58
N ASP A 100 7.03 -17.85 -3.56
CA ASP A 100 6.69 -18.81 -2.52
C ASP A 100 7.54 -18.70 -1.25
N ASP A 101 8.66 -17.99 -1.31
CA ASP A 101 9.55 -17.83 -0.17
C ASP A 101 8.95 -16.87 0.86
N PRO A 102 9.26 -17.07 2.16
CA PRO A 102 8.92 -16.12 3.20
C PRO A 102 9.49 -14.73 2.89
N VAL A 103 8.74 -13.70 3.27
CA VAL A 103 9.22 -12.32 3.17
C VAL A 103 10.41 -12.12 4.10
N ASP A 104 11.49 -11.58 3.55
CA ASP A 104 12.60 -11.06 4.34
C ASP A 104 12.25 -9.66 4.85
N TRP A 105 11.87 -9.56 6.13
CA TRP A 105 11.50 -8.29 6.78
C TRP A 105 12.69 -7.42 7.18
N ARG A 106 13.93 -7.84 6.90
CA ARG A 106 15.14 -7.10 7.25
C ARG A 106 15.64 -6.19 6.12
N ARG A 107 15.01 -6.24 4.94
CA ARG A 107 15.39 -5.39 3.80
C ARG A 107 15.22 -3.90 4.13
N ASP A 108 16.18 -3.11 3.69
CA ASP A 108 16.27 -1.66 3.86
C ASP A 108 16.45 -0.92 2.51
N ASP A 109 16.02 -1.55 1.41
CA ASP A 109 16.09 -0.96 0.07
C ASP A 109 15.37 0.42 0.02
N ASP A 110 15.93 1.41 -0.68
CA ASP A 110 15.35 2.78 -0.74
C ASP A 110 13.96 2.83 -1.42
N ASN A 111 13.66 1.85 -2.27
CA ASN A 111 12.43 1.78 -3.08
C ASN A 111 11.60 0.55 -2.73
N LEU A 112 11.33 0.35 -1.44
CA LEU A 112 10.42 -0.70 -0.98
C LEU A 112 8.98 -0.36 -1.36
N PRO A 113 8.19 -1.34 -1.88
CA PRO A 113 6.81 -1.09 -2.25
C PRO A 113 5.96 -0.78 -1.02
N THR A 114 4.90 -0.02 -1.22
CA THR A 114 4.02 0.47 -0.15
C THR A 114 3.47 -0.69 0.70
N VAL A 115 3.14 -1.82 0.06
CA VAL A 115 2.66 -3.03 0.75
C VAL A 115 3.69 -3.63 1.72
N TYR A 116 4.97 -3.60 1.37
CA TYR A 116 6.02 -4.13 2.23
C TYR A 116 6.14 -3.28 3.50
N LEU A 117 6.19 -1.95 3.35
CA LEU A 117 6.36 -1.04 4.47
C LEU A 117 5.21 -1.13 5.48
N ILE A 118 3.96 -1.16 4.99
CA ILE A 118 2.77 -1.22 5.84
C ILE A 118 2.68 -2.58 6.54
N VAL A 119 2.83 -3.69 5.80
CA VAL A 119 2.71 -5.03 6.40
C VAL A 119 3.88 -5.31 7.35
N ARG A 120 5.10 -4.81 7.06
CA ARG A 120 6.24 -4.89 7.98
C ARG A 120 5.91 -4.22 9.32
N ALA A 121 5.35 -3.01 9.28
CA ALA A 121 4.96 -2.29 10.50
C ALA A 121 3.93 -3.08 11.32
N MET A 122 2.96 -3.72 10.66
CA MET A 122 1.97 -4.58 11.33
C MET A 122 2.62 -5.80 12.00
N VAL A 123 3.47 -6.54 11.27
CA VAL A 123 4.17 -7.71 11.81
C VAL A 123 5.09 -7.34 12.99
N GLN A 124 5.75 -6.19 12.91
CA GLN A 124 6.61 -5.69 13.99
C GLN A 124 5.81 -5.23 15.22
N ALA A 125 4.67 -4.58 15.03
CA ALA A 125 3.76 -4.20 16.12
C ALA A 125 3.25 -5.45 16.87
N GLU A 126 2.82 -6.48 16.14
CA GLU A 126 2.37 -7.76 16.73
C GLU A 126 3.47 -8.46 17.54
N THR A 127 4.71 -8.40 17.07
CA THR A 127 5.87 -8.99 17.78
C THR A 127 6.15 -8.26 19.08
N THR A 128 5.94 -6.94 19.10
CA THR A 128 6.15 -6.10 20.28
C THR A 128 5.07 -6.36 21.33
N ASP A 129 3.81 -6.44 20.92
CA ASP A 129 2.68 -6.77 21.82
C ASP A 129 2.85 -8.15 22.48
N ALA A 130 3.31 -9.15 21.71
CA ALA A 130 3.58 -10.49 22.23
C ALA A 130 4.72 -10.52 23.27
N ALA A 131 5.75 -9.68 23.10
CA ALA A 131 6.88 -9.59 24.04
C ALA A 131 6.54 -8.85 25.35
N THR A 132 5.49 -8.02 25.35
CA THR A 132 4.99 -7.35 26.56
C THR A 132 3.96 -8.15 27.36
N ALA A 133 3.45 -9.24 26.80
CA ALA A 133 2.42 -10.09 27.41
C ALA A 133 2.99 -11.32 28.15
N ASP A 134 4.31 -11.46 28.18
CA ASP A 134 5.08 -12.51 28.87
C ASP A 134 5.77 -11.92 30.12
#